data_AF-A0AAW2T5T0-F1
#
_entry.id   AF-A0AAW2T5T0-F1
#
_cell.length_a   1.000
_cell.length_b   1.000
_cell.length_c   1.000
_cell.angle_alpha   90.00
_cell.angle_beta   90.00
_cell.angle_gamma   90.00
#
_symmetry.space_group_name_H-M   'P 1'
#
loop_
_entity.id
_entity.type
_entity.pdbx_description
1 polymer ?
#
loop_
_entity_poly.entity_id
_entity_poly.type
_entity_poly.pdbx_seq_one_letter_code
_entity_poly.pdbx_strand_id
1 'polypeptide(L)'
;MGLLQSVIRYLGSETDEEENERPRNPYNYYSKSTGENPRRGNVLDQSSHQWWNGNYSTRSMQTGHLNITVPNLRQSPSLAETNVNLRAGSSAVSVKRNSVHRPSERIGIGSSSVQKKEREEVQVKISCPAAAPDPGTRWIKHYSSGHRILLVGEGDFSFSTCLAKAFGWATNMVATSLDSQAFLLKHYQNAMSNIVELSIRKCRVMHEIDATRMANHELLRGIKFDIIIFNFPFAGFFKDLSRDSQIGLHRRLVSLFMKNAKEMMSEKGEIHITHKSNGFHKEWELESLASSHKLTLIDAVEFNLVEYPGYNTKCGFGGDNNFNCYPSKTYKFRVKC
;
A
#
# COMPACT_ATOMS: atom_id res chain seq x y z
N MET A 1 23.25 -19.21 -22.03
CA MET A 1 22.24 -18.12 -21.93
C MET A 1 21.72 -18.02 -20.49
N GLY A 2 22.57 -17.62 -19.54
CA GLY A 2 22.20 -17.57 -18.13
C GLY A 2 23.29 -16.91 -17.30
N LEU A 3 23.29 -15.58 -17.24
CA LEU A 3 24.13 -14.79 -16.33
C LEU A 3 23.71 -13.30 -16.26
N LEU A 4 22.40 -13.04 -16.11
CA LEU A 4 21.88 -11.66 -15.99
C LEU A 4 20.90 -11.43 -14.82
N GLN A 5 20.73 -12.42 -13.93
CA GLN A 5 19.90 -12.27 -12.72
C GLN A 5 20.68 -11.96 -11.44
N SER A 6 22.01 -11.90 -11.50
CA SER A 6 22.87 -11.60 -10.34
C SER A 6 23.33 -10.14 -10.27
N VAL A 7 22.97 -9.31 -11.25
CA VAL A 7 23.59 -7.98 -11.48
C VAL A 7 23.04 -6.87 -10.56
N ILE A 8 21.95 -7.09 -9.80
CA ILE A 8 21.45 -6.07 -8.85
C ILE A 8 22.18 -6.12 -7.48
N ARG A 9 22.92 -7.20 -7.16
CA ARG A 9 23.65 -7.30 -5.88
C ARG A 9 25.15 -6.95 -5.95
N TYR A 10 25.77 -6.77 -7.12
CA TYR A 10 27.24 -6.81 -7.24
C TYR A 10 27.89 -5.57 -7.87
N LEU A 11 27.44 -4.35 -7.56
CA LEU A 11 28.21 -3.12 -7.85
C LEU A 11 28.25 -2.20 -6.62
N GLY A 12 28.79 -2.73 -5.53
CA GLY A 12 29.29 -1.95 -4.41
C GLY A 12 30.58 -2.63 -3.94
N SER A 13 31.71 -2.25 -4.53
CA SER A 13 33.02 -2.69 -4.08
C SER A 13 33.25 -2.22 -2.65
N GLU A 14 33.61 -3.16 -1.77
CA GLU A 14 34.31 -2.91 -0.52
C GLU A 14 35.60 -2.16 -0.84
N THR A 15 35.63 -0.88 -0.51
CA THR A 15 36.86 -0.15 -0.23
C THR A 15 36.65 0.52 1.13
N ASP A 16 37.38 -0.01 2.11
CA ASP A 16 37.56 0.58 3.42
C ASP A 16 38.25 1.94 3.30
N GLU A 17 37.50 3.03 3.15
CA GLU A 17 37.94 4.36 3.59
C GLU A 17 36.75 5.10 4.22
N GLU A 18 36.90 5.36 5.53
CA GLU A 18 36.09 6.27 6.32
C GLU A 18 36.05 7.67 5.68
N GLU A 19 34.88 8.10 5.23
CA GLU A 19 34.55 9.53 5.26
C GLU A 19 33.13 9.76 5.77
N ASN A 20 33.06 10.50 6.87
CA ASN A 20 31.91 10.83 7.71
C ASN A 20 30.86 11.71 6.99
N GLU A 21 30.31 11.28 5.86
CA GLU A 21 29.09 11.89 5.31
C GLU A 21 27.87 11.01 5.62
N ARG A 22 27.01 11.49 6.53
CA ARG A 22 25.67 10.92 6.75
C ARG A 22 25.00 10.70 5.39
N PRO A 23 24.44 9.51 5.08
CA PRO A 23 23.78 9.29 3.80
C PRO A 23 22.65 10.30 3.63
N ARG A 24 22.85 11.26 2.72
CA ARG A 24 21.83 12.25 2.38
C ARG A 24 20.61 11.50 1.86
N ASN A 25 19.44 11.80 2.40
CA ASN A 25 18.18 11.20 1.97
C ASN A 25 18.05 11.34 0.42
N PRO A 26 18.07 10.24 -0.36
CA PRO A 26 18.06 10.32 -1.81
C PRO A 26 16.76 10.94 -2.34
N TYR A 27 15.66 10.90 -1.57
CA TYR A 27 14.42 11.60 -1.92
C TYR A 27 14.56 13.13 -1.94
N ASN A 28 15.52 13.70 -1.19
CA ASN A 28 15.80 15.14 -1.20
C ASN A 28 16.67 15.57 -2.40
N TYR A 29 17.33 14.62 -3.08
CA TYR A 29 18.06 14.91 -4.31
C TYR A 29 17.08 15.30 -5.42
N TYR A 30 15.98 14.55 -5.55
CA TYR A 30 14.93 14.82 -6.54
C TYR A 30 14.13 16.10 -6.28
N SER A 31 14.17 16.67 -5.06
CA SER A 31 13.52 17.95 -4.77
C SER A 31 14.37 19.17 -5.15
N LYS A 32 15.68 19.02 -5.35
CA LYS A 32 16.58 20.14 -5.70
C LYS A 32 16.83 20.31 -7.20
N SER A 33 16.52 19.29 -8.01
CA SER A 33 16.72 19.34 -9.47
C SER A 33 15.66 20.13 -10.24
N THR A 34 14.68 20.74 -9.56
CA THR A 34 13.80 21.75 -10.16
C THR A 34 14.52 23.10 -10.16
N GLY A 35 15.33 23.35 -11.19
CA GLY A 35 15.95 24.65 -11.41
C GLY A 35 14.91 25.70 -11.78
N GLU A 36 14.49 26.49 -10.80
CA GLU A 36 13.88 27.80 -11.07
C GLU A 36 15.00 28.81 -11.36
N ASN A 37 14.92 29.42 -12.54
CA ASN A 37 15.85 30.44 -13.02
C ASN A 37 15.47 31.79 -12.37
N PRO A 38 16.37 32.52 -11.68
CA PRO A 38 15.97 33.68 -10.89
C PRO A 38 15.91 34.93 -11.76
N ARG A 39 14.72 35.30 -12.26
CA ARG A 39 14.45 36.67 -12.74
C ARG A 39 13.04 37.16 -12.40
N ARG A 40 13.01 38.02 -11.38
CA ARG A 40 12.09 39.15 -11.08
C ARG A 40 10.57 38.90 -11.05
N GLY A 41 10.02 39.09 -9.84
CA GLY A 41 8.63 39.49 -9.64
C GLY A 41 8.16 39.27 -8.20
N ASN A 42 8.38 40.25 -7.32
CA ASN A 42 7.87 40.27 -5.94
C ASN A 42 6.37 39.98 -5.87
N VAL A 43 5.96 38.99 -5.07
CA VAL A 43 4.82 39.10 -4.16
C VAL A 43 5.15 38.28 -2.91
N LEU A 44 4.90 38.91 -1.75
CA LEU A 44 5.12 38.42 -0.40
C LEU A 44 4.36 37.12 -0.13
N ASP A 45 5.04 36.13 0.47
CA ASP A 45 4.46 35.38 1.59
C ASP A 45 5.58 35.05 2.60
N GLN A 46 5.44 35.61 3.79
CA GLN A 46 6.35 35.41 4.92
C GLN A 46 5.76 34.35 5.85
N SER A 47 6.53 33.29 6.09
CA SER A 47 6.63 32.50 7.34
C SER A 47 6.88 31.03 6.97
N SER A 48 7.84 30.29 7.51
CA SER A 48 8.76 30.52 8.61
C SER A 48 9.92 29.53 8.43
N HIS A 49 11.14 30.04 8.23
CA HIS A 49 12.36 29.28 8.43
C HIS A 49 12.78 29.48 9.89
N GLN A 50 12.61 28.45 10.72
CA GLN A 50 13.25 28.38 12.03
C GLN A 50 14.07 27.11 12.12
N TRP A 51 15.38 27.32 12.15
CA TRP A 51 16.39 26.34 12.48
C TRP A 51 16.28 26.05 13.97
N TRP A 52 16.01 24.79 14.34
CA TRP A 52 16.08 24.34 15.72
C TRP A 52 17.45 23.69 15.97
N ASN A 53 18.35 24.44 16.60
CA ASN A 53 19.52 23.91 17.29
C ASN A 53 19.10 23.54 18.72
N GLY A 54 18.90 22.25 18.98
CA GLY A 54 18.63 21.73 20.31
C GLY A 54 19.77 20.83 20.79
N ASN A 55 20.62 21.37 21.66
CA ASN A 55 21.56 20.60 22.48
C ASN A 55 20.77 19.75 23.48
N TYR A 56 20.94 18.43 23.46
CA TYR A 56 20.47 17.56 24.54
C TYR A 56 21.60 16.71 25.12
N SER A 57 21.73 16.88 26.43
CA SER A 57 22.64 16.22 27.36
C SER A 57 22.48 14.71 27.35
N THR A 58 23.60 13.99 27.26
CA THR A 58 23.69 12.55 27.50
C THR A 58 23.39 12.25 28.97
N ARG A 59 22.37 11.43 29.24
CA ARG A 59 22.18 10.80 30.55
C ARG A 59 22.15 9.29 30.36
N SER A 60 23.21 8.65 30.84
CA SER A 60 23.36 7.20 30.99
C SER A 60 22.19 6.62 31.80
N MET A 61 21.59 5.54 31.29
CA MET A 61 20.74 4.66 32.10
C MET A 61 21.15 3.20 31.89
N GLN A 62 21.39 2.55 33.03
CA GLN A 62 21.85 1.19 33.22
C GLN A 62 20.86 0.15 32.70
N THR A 63 21.39 -0.93 32.15
CA THR A 63 20.66 -2.09 31.64
C THR A 63 20.20 -3.00 32.79
N GLY A 64 18.88 -3.09 33.00
CA GLY A 64 18.27 -4.13 33.83
C GLY A 64 17.94 -5.36 32.98
N HIS A 65 18.51 -6.52 33.33
CA HIS A 65 18.16 -7.81 32.72
C HIS A 65 16.80 -8.30 33.22
N LEU A 66 15.91 -8.68 32.29
CA LEU A 66 14.65 -9.38 32.59
C LEU A 66 14.75 -10.80 31.99
N ASN A 67 14.87 -11.80 32.88
CA ASN A 67 14.79 -13.22 32.51
C ASN A 67 13.32 -13.64 32.45
N ILE A 68 12.83 -14.08 31.28
CA ILE A 68 11.50 -14.66 31.12
C ILE A 68 11.66 -16.17 30.92
N THR A 69 11.09 -16.94 31.84
CA THR A 69 11.01 -18.41 31.77
C THR A 69 9.68 -18.80 31.11
N VAL A 70 9.73 -19.66 30.09
CA VAL A 70 8.53 -20.13 29.36
C VAL A 70 8.17 -21.54 29.85
N PRO A 71 6.93 -21.81 30.30
CA PRO A 71 6.51 -23.18 30.60
C PRO A 71 6.09 -23.93 29.33
N ASN A 72 6.64 -25.12 29.16
CA ASN A 72 6.21 -26.12 28.16
C ASN A 72 4.77 -26.58 28.41
N LEU A 73 3.97 -26.71 27.35
CA LEU A 73 2.66 -27.38 27.40
C LEU A 73 2.59 -28.49 26.35
N ARG A 74 2.37 -29.71 26.86
CA ARG A 74 2.23 -30.99 26.17
C ARG A 74 0.90 -31.07 25.39
N GLN A 75 0.89 -32.01 24.44
CA GLN A 75 -0.17 -32.33 23.50
C GLN A 75 -1.37 -33.11 24.09
N SER A 76 -2.54 -32.90 23.45
CA SER A 76 -3.66 -33.84 23.11
C SER A 76 -4.72 -34.20 24.18
N PRO A 77 -5.94 -34.74 23.84
CA PRO A 77 -6.72 -34.77 22.58
C PRO A 77 -8.29 -34.54 22.69
N SER A 78 -8.92 -34.31 21.51
CA SER A 78 -10.23 -34.79 20.98
C SER A 78 -11.65 -34.43 21.54
N LEU A 79 -12.58 -34.31 20.56
CA LEU A 79 -14.04 -34.51 20.51
C LEU A 79 -15.01 -33.44 21.05
N ALA A 80 -15.80 -32.83 20.15
CA ALA A 80 -17.24 -33.11 20.02
C ALA A 80 -17.90 -32.21 18.95
N GLU A 81 -18.69 -32.84 18.10
CA GLU A 81 -19.55 -32.24 17.08
C GLU A 81 -20.74 -31.50 17.71
N THR A 82 -21.13 -30.36 17.14
CA THR A 82 -22.49 -29.83 17.29
C THR A 82 -22.97 -29.25 15.97
N ASN A 83 -23.96 -29.94 15.39
CA ASN A 83 -24.76 -29.50 14.26
C ASN A 83 -25.64 -28.30 14.65
N VAL A 84 -25.68 -27.27 13.80
CA VAL A 84 -26.71 -26.22 13.87
C VAL A 84 -27.37 -26.09 12.50
N ASN A 85 -28.64 -26.50 12.45
CA ASN A 85 -29.59 -26.23 11.37
C ASN A 85 -29.97 -24.74 11.37
N LEU A 86 -29.88 -24.06 10.23
CA LEU A 86 -30.56 -22.78 10.02
C LEU A 86 -31.28 -22.72 8.67
N ARG A 87 -32.57 -22.37 8.78
CA ARG A 87 -33.62 -22.31 7.77
C ARG A 87 -33.35 -21.32 6.64
N ALA A 88 -33.87 -21.67 5.48
CA ALA A 88 -34.10 -20.80 4.33
C ALA A 88 -35.05 -19.63 4.67
N GLY A 89 -34.66 -18.41 4.27
CA GLY A 89 -35.48 -17.20 4.35
C GLY A 89 -35.70 -16.59 2.96
N SER A 90 -36.97 -16.37 2.62
CA SER A 90 -37.48 -15.80 1.37
C SER A 90 -36.91 -14.42 1.03
N SER A 91 -36.59 -14.20 -0.25
CA SER A 91 -36.42 -12.85 -0.79
C SER A 91 -37.75 -12.33 -1.33
N ALA A 92 -38.21 -11.20 -0.80
CA ALA A 92 -39.37 -10.47 -1.29
C ALA A 92 -38.95 -9.48 -2.37
N VAL A 93 -39.55 -9.60 -3.57
CA VAL A 93 -39.44 -8.61 -4.66
C VAL A 93 -40.57 -7.59 -4.47
N SER A 94 -40.24 -6.31 -4.33
CA SER A 94 -41.22 -5.22 -4.29
C SER A 94 -41.10 -4.35 -5.54
N VAL A 95 -42.12 -4.41 -6.41
CA VAL A 95 -42.28 -3.53 -7.57
C VAL A 95 -43.20 -2.38 -7.17
N LYS A 96 -42.70 -1.15 -7.13
CA LYS A 96 -43.54 0.05 -7.02
C LYS A 96 -43.86 0.57 -8.42
N ARG A 97 -45.15 0.56 -8.79
CA ARG A 97 -45.69 1.28 -9.96
C ARG A 97 -46.05 2.70 -9.51
N ASN A 98 -45.51 3.71 -10.18
CA ASN A 98 -45.97 5.09 -10.02
C ASN A 98 -47.20 5.32 -10.93
N SER A 99 -48.33 5.67 -10.31
CA SER A 99 -49.55 6.12 -10.97
C SER A 99 -49.44 7.60 -11.31
N VAL A 100 -49.63 7.97 -12.59
CA VAL A 100 -49.77 9.38 -13.00
C VAL A 100 -51.25 9.66 -13.28
N HIS A 101 -51.79 10.65 -12.58
CA HIS A 101 -53.14 11.21 -12.76
C HIS A 101 -53.27 11.91 -14.12
N ARG A 102 -54.43 11.74 -14.77
CA ARG A 102 -54.90 12.54 -15.91
C ARG A 102 -56.00 13.48 -15.45
N PRO A 103 -56.00 14.77 -15.83
CA PRO A 103 -57.21 15.56 -15.92
C PRO A 103 -57.76 15.57 -17.36
N SER A 104 -59.08 15.64 -17.44
CA SER A 104 -59.90 15.76 -18.65
C SER A 104 -60.05 17.20 -19.10
N GLU A 105 -60.03 17.46 -20.42
CA GLU A 105 -60.90 18.46 -21.08
C GLU A 105 -60.86 18.34 -22.62
N ARG A 106 -61.80 19.04 -23.27
CA ARG A 106 -62.50 18.71 -24.52
C ARG A 106 -62.09 19.56 -25.75
N ILE A 107 -62.30 18.96 -26.93
CA ILE A 107 -62.64 19.54 -28.26
C ILE A 107 -61.55 20.31 -29.05
N GLY A 108 -61.32 19.91 -30.30
CA GLY A 108 -60.68 20.75 -31.32
C GLY A 108 -60.12 19.98 -32.53
N ILE A 109 -60.48 20.43 -33.73
CA ILE A 109 -60.24 19.82 -35.05
C ILE A 109 -58.81 20.05 -35.55
N GLY A 110 -58.26 19.08 -36.31
CA GLY A 110 -57.38 19.40 -37.45
C GLY A 110 -55.92 18.93 -37.41
N SER A 111 -55.52 18.35 -38.54
CA SER A 111 -54.18 18.28 -39.14
C SER A 111 -53.12 17.30 -38.61
N SER A 112 -52.60 16.54 -39.59
CA SER A 112 -51.45 15.67 -39.57
C SER A 112 -50.17 16.36 -39.10
N SER A 113 -49.44 15.73 -38.19
CA SER A 113 -48.00 15.97 -38.02
C SER A 113 -47.30 14.73 -37.45
N VAL A 114 -46.11 14.49 -38.01
CA VAL A 114 -45.22 13.35 -37.82
C VAL A 114 -44.69 13.31 -36.39
N GLN A 115 -44.86 12.19 -35.68
CA GLN A 115 -44.21 11.97 -34.39
C GLN A 115 -42.85 11.29 -34.54
N LYS A 116 -41.81 12.04 -34.13
CA LYS A 116 -40.41 11.64 -34.02
C LYS A 116 -40.28 10.68 -32.83
N LYS A 117 -39.79 9.47 -33.07
CA LYS A 117 -39.58 8.44 -32.04
C LYS A 117 -38.24 8.70 -31.35
N GLU A 118 -38.24 9.44 -30.25
CA GLU A 118 -37.09 9.54 -29.34
C GLU A 118 -36.90 8.21 -28.61
N ARG A 119 -35.69 7.65 -28.70
CA ARG A 119 -35.26 6.50 -27.90
C ARG A 119 -34.76 7.02 -26.56
N GLU A 120 -35.49 6.73 -25.48
CA GLU A 120 -34.98 6.89 -24.12
C GLU A 120 -33.91 5.82 -23.85
N GLU A 121 -32.66 6.24 -23.66
CA GLU A 121 -31.61 5.41 -23.08
C GLU A 121 -31.85 5.30 -21.57
N VAL A 122 -32.26 4.13 -21.12
CA VAL A 122 -32.36 3.82 -19.68
C VAL A 122 -30.96 3.57 -19.14
N GLN A 123 -30.37 4.56 -18.48
CA GLN A 123 -29.16 4.38 -17.67
C GLN A 123 -29.49 3.56 -16.42
N VAL A 124 -29.16 2.27 -16.44
CA VAL A 124 -29.23 1.41 -15.27
C VAL A 124 -28.00 1.68 -14.40
N LYS A 125 -28.16 2.54 -13.39
CA LYS A 125 -27.14 2.80 -12.38
C LYS A 125 -27.14 1.63 -11.37
N ILE A 126 -26.32 0.61 -11.62
CA ILE A 126 -26.09 -0.47 -10.65
C ILE A 126 -25.16 0.06 -9.56
N SER A 127 -25.73 0.67 -8.51
CA SER A 127 -25.01 0.85 -7.25
C SER A 127 -25.13 -0.46 -6.48
N CYS A 128 -24.08 -1.27 -6.47
CA CYS A 128 -23.97 -2.36 -5.51
C CYS A 128 -23.76 -1.74 -4.12
N PRO A 129 -24.71 -1.86 -3.17
CA PRO A 129 -24.43 -1.45 -1.81
C PRO A 129 -23.31 -2.35 -1.27
N ALA A 130 -22.25 -1.74 -0.74
CA ALA A 130 -21.26 -2.46 0.05
C ALA A 130 -22.03 -3.24 1.12
N ALA A 131 -21.83 -4.57 1.18
CA ALA A 131 -22.44 -5.40 2.20
C ALA A 131 -22.15 -4.77 3.56
N ALA A 132 -23.18 -4.66 4.40
CA ALA A 132 -23.03 -4.10 5.73
C ALA A 132 -21.86 -4.81 6.44
N PRO A 133 -20.91 -4.07 7.04
CA PRO A 133 -19.78 -4.69 7.70
C PRO A 133 -20.30 -5.64 8.77
N ASP A 134 -19.84 -6.88 8.74
CA ASP A 134 -20.10 -7.86 9.79
C ASP A 134 -19.77 -7.20 11.15
N PRO A 135 -20.65 -7.25 12.17
CA PRO A 135 -20.50 -6.51 13.43
C PRO A 135 -19.17 -6.70 14.18
N GLY A 136 -18.34 -7.68 13.82
CA GLY A 136 -16.96 -7.85 14.32
C GLY A 136 -15.84 -7.23 13.47
N THR A 137 -16.14 -6.78 12.25
CA THR A 137 -15.13 -6.32 11.28
C THR A 137 -14.63 -4.91 11.62
N ARG A 138 -13.36 -4.83 11.98
CA ARG A 138 -12.65 -3.56 12.19
C ARG A 138 -12.06 -3.03 10.89
N TRP A 139 -12.00 -1.71 10.78
CA TRP A 139 -11.53 -1.01 9.60
C TRP A 139 -10.50 0.05 9.97
N ILE A 140 -9.53 0.24 9.08
CA ILE A 140 -8.65 1.41 9.05
C ILE A 140 -8.56 1.87 7.60
N LYS A 141 -9.10 3.07 7.34
CA LYS A 141 -9.26 3.61 5.97
C LYS A 141 -9.93 2.59 5.04
N HIS A 142 -9.24 2.16 3.99
CA HIS A 142 -9.75 1.19 3.02
C HIS A 142 -9.31 -0.25 3.29
N TYR A 143 -8.76 -0.54 4.47
CA TYR A 143 -8.38 -1.89 4.87
C TYR A 143 -9.32 -2.42 5.96
N SER A 144 -9.74 -3.66 5.81
CA SER A 144 -10.61 -4.39 6.73
C SER A 144 -9.85 -5.53 7.37
N SER A 145 -10.14 -5.80 8.64
CA SER A 145 -9.68 -6.99 9.37
C SER A 145 -10.14 -8.31 8.73
N GLY A 146 -11.11 -8.29 7.82
CA GLY A 146 -11.53 -9.47 7.04
C GLY A 146 -10.67 -9.73 5.79
N HIS A 147 -9.86 -8.76 5.33
CA HIS A 147 -9.05 -8.93 4.12
C HIS A 147 -7.84 -9.83 4.37
N ARG A 148 -7.52 -10.73 3.44
CA ARG A 148 -6.19 -11.34 3.39
C ARG A 148 -5.20 -10.36 2.77
N ILE A 149 -4.22 -9.90 3.54
CA ILE A 149 -3.33 -8.80 3.14
C ILE A 149 -1.89 -9.30 3.02
N LEU A 150 -1.25 -8.98 1.91
CA LEU A 150 0.21 -9.09 1.75
C LEU A 150 0.81 -7.69 1.78
N LEU A 151 1.75 -7.44 2.69
CA LEU A 151 2.53 -6.21 2.75
C LEU A 151 3.94 -6.47 2.23
N VAL A 152 4.36 -5.70 1.24
CA VAL A 152 5.58 -5.94 0.47
C VAL A 152 6.57 -4.81 0.66
N GLY A 153 7.82 -5.15 0.91
CA GLY A 153 8.90 -4.18 1.06
C GLY A 153 8.81 -3.35 2.33
N GLU A 154 8.34 -3.95 3.43
CA GLU A 154 8.34 -3.30 4.73
C GLU A 154 9.78 -2.96 5.14
N GLY A 155 10.01 -1.71 5.56
CA GLY A 155 11.24 -1.29 6.21
C GLY A 155 11.24 -1.72 7.68
N ASP A 156 10.88 -0.82 8.59
CA ASP A 156 10.79 -1.11 10.02
C ASP A 156 9.49 -1.83 10.44
N PHE A 157 8.67 -2.34 9.51
CA PHE A 157 7.39 -3.02 9.77
C PHE A 157 6.31 -2.19 10.49
N SER A 158 6.50 -0.87 10.61
CA SER A 158 5.57 -0.01 11.35
C SER A 158 4.20 0.12 10.70
N PHE A 159 4.11 0.07 9.36
CA PHE A 159 2.82 0.10 8.66
C PHE A 159 2.01 -1.17 8.91
N SER A 160 2.62 -2.34 8.74
CA SER A 160 1.99 -3.63 9.09
C SER A 160 1.52 -3.63 10.54
N THR A 161 2.35 -3.12 11.46
CA THR A 161 2.04 -3.04 12.88
C THR A 161 0.84 -2.13 13.15
N CYS A 162 0.74 -1.00 12.45
CA CYS A 162 -0.40 -0.08 12.53
C CYS A 162 -1.71 -0.80 12.14
N LEU A 163 -1.73 -1.50 11.01
CA LEU A 163 -2.91 -2.25 10.57
C LEU A 163 -3.27 -3.36 11.57
N ALA A 164 -2.29 -4.15 12.01
CA ALA A 164 -2.51 -5.23 12.96
C ALA A 164 -3.07 -4.71 14.31
N LYS A 165 -2.59 -3.55 14.78
CA LYS A 165 -3.12 -2.87 15.97
C LYS A 165 -4.58 -2.45 15.79
N ALA A 166 -4.91 -1.83 14.67
CA ALA A 166 -6.28 -1.43 14.38
C ALA A 166 -7.23 -2.63 14.29
N PHE A 167 -6.77 -3.74 13.71
CA PHE A 167 -7.56 -4.97 13.58
C PHE A 167 -7.63 -5.80 14.87
N GLY A 168 -6.73 -5.57 15.83
CA GLY A 168 -6.60 -6.39 17.03
C GLY A 168 -5.81 -7.68 16.80
N TRP A 169 -6.16 -8.44 15.75
CA TRP A 169 -5.46 -9.65 15.30
C TRP A 169 -5.12 -9.56 13.82
N ALA A 170 -4.14 -10.34 13.37
CA ALA A 170 -3.55 -10.24 12.04
C ALA A 170 -3.20 -11.61 11.42
N THR A 171 -3.96 -12.67 11.76
CA THR A 171 -3.73 -14.04 11.26
C THR A 171 -3.84 -14.18 9.74
N ASN A 172 -4.54 -13.24 9.09
CA ASN A 172 -4.73 -13.13 7.65
C ASN A 172 -3.76 -12.15 6.98
N MET A 173 -2.77 -11.63 7.71
CA MET A 173 -1.75 -10.73 7.18
C MET A 173 -0.39 -11.43 7.06
N VAL A 174 0.30 -11.15 5.96
CA VAL A 174 1.69 -11.53 5.74
C VAL A 174 2.50 -10.26 5.48
N ALA A 175 3.44 -9.94 6.35
CA ALA A 175 4.33 -8.78 6.21
C ALA A 175 5.70 -9.22 5.73
N THR A 176 6.23 -8.60 4.68
CA THR A 176 7.45 -9.05 4.02
C THR A 176 8.44 -7.92 3.81
N SER A 177 9.73 -8.18 4.03
CA SER A 177 10.85 -7.28 3.72
C SER A 177 11.80 -7.92 2.70
N LEU A 178 12.48 -7.08 1.91
CA LEU A 178 13.63 -7.51 1.12
C LEU A 178 14.85 -7.72 2.03
N ASP A 179 14.99 -6.89 3.06
CA ASP A 179 16.09 -6.96 4.01
C ASP A 179 15.98 -8.20 4.90
N SER A 180 17.13 -8.75 5.29
CA SER A 180 17.22 -9.82 6.27
C SER A 180 16.93 -9.30 7.68
N GLN A 181 16.51 -10.18 8.59
CA GLN A 181 16.27 -9.80 9.98
C GLN A 181 17.51 -9.16 10.65
N ALA A 182 18.71 -9.67 10.34
CA ALA A 182 19.96 -9.13 10.86
C ALA A 182 20.22 -7.69 10.38
N PHE A 183 19.92 -7.41 9.11
CA PHE A 183 20.01 -6.05 8.57
C PHE A 183 19.02 -5.12 9.28
N LEU A 184 17.76 -5.54 9.40
CA LEU A 184 16.73 -4.75 10.07
C LEU A 184 17.10 -4.40 11.52
N LEU A 185 17.62 -5.38 12.28
CA LEU A 185 18.08 -5.18 13.65
C LEU A 185 19.18 -4.11 13.74
N LYS A 186 20.11 -4.10 12.78
CA LYS A 186 21.24 -3.15 12.76
C LYS A 186 20.81 -1.74 12.33
N HIS A 187 19.84 -1.62 11.43
CA HIS A 187 19.57 -0.38 10.71
C HIS A 187 18.28 0.33 11.09
N TYR A 188 17.32 -0.37 11.71
CA TYR A 188 16.02 0.20 12.05
C TYR A 188 15.71 0.02 13.52
N GLN A 189 15.78 1.10 14.29
CA GLN A 189 15.69 1.07 15.76
C GLN A 189 14.39 0.39 16.24
N ASN A 190 13.29 0.61 15.52
CA ASN A 190 11.96 0.10 15.91
C ASN A 190 11.55 -1.19 15.19
N ALA A 191 12.39 -1.73 14.28
CA ALA A 191 12.00 -2.91 13.50
C ALA A 191 11.70 -4.11 14.40
N MET A 192 12.56 -4.39 15.38
CA MET A 192 12.38 -5.54 16.26
C MET A 192 11.14 -5.40 17.15
N SER A 193 10.86 -4.22 17.69
CA SER A 193 9.63 -4.00 18.47
C SER A 193 8.37 -4.18 17.63
N ASN A 194 8.39 -3.73 16.37
CA ASN A 194 7.28 -3.90 15.44
C ASN A 194 7.10 -5.37 15.05
N ILE A 195 8.19 -6.10 14.77
CA ILE A 195 8.14 -7.54 14.47
C ILE A 195 7.60 -8.35 15.66
N VAL A 196 8.02 -8.03 16.90
CA VAL A 196 7.48 -8.67 18.11
C VAL A 196 5.98 -8.40 18.26
N GLU A 197 5.55 -7.15 18.07
CA GLU A 197 4.14 -6.77 18.11
C GLU A 197 3.31 -7.49 17.04
N LEU A 198 3.85 -7.65 15.82
CA LEU A 198 3.23 -8.45 14.75
C LEU A 198 3.09 -9.91 15.14
N SER A 199 4.11 -10.50 15.79
CA SER A 199 4.07 -11.88 16.29
C SER A 199 3.02 -12.07 17.39
N ILE A 200 2.90 -11.12 18.33
CA ILE A 200 1.84 -11.11 19.36
C ILE A 200 0.46 -11.15 18.70
N ARG A 201 0.28 -10.39 17.62
CA ARG A 201 -0.96 -10.31 16.84
C ARG A 201 -1.15 -11.42 15.83
N LYS A 202 -0.25 -12.40 15.80
CA LYS A 202 -0.27 -13.58 14.91
C LYS A 202 -0.13 -13.24 13.43
N CYS A 203 0.48 -12.10 13.09
CA CYS A 203 0.88 -11.81 11.72
C CYS A 203 2.10 -12.64 11.35
N ARG A 204 2.11 -13.17 10.11
CA ARG A 204 3.28 -13.88 9.58
C ARG A 204 4.28 -12.88 9.01
N VAL A 205 5.46 -12.80 9.62
CA VAL A 205 6.58 -11.97 9.14
C VAL A 205 7.55 -12.84 8.33
N MET A 206 7.98 -12.35 7.17
CA MET A 206 8.94 -13.03 6.29
C MET A 206 10.00 -12.04 5.80
N HIS A 207 11.23 -12.50 5.67
CA HIS A 207 12.37 -11.68 5.24
C HIS A 207 12.91 -12.19 3.90
N GLU A 208 13.75 -11.39 3.26
CA GLU A 208 14.40 -11.73 1.98
C GLU A 208 13.42 -12.03 0.83
N ILE A 209 12.24 -11.39 0.87
CA ILE A 209 11.22 -11.51 -0.17
C ILE A 209 11.41 -10.42 -1.22
N ASP A 210 11.86 -10.82 -2.40
CA ASP A 210 12.00 -9.94 -3.56
C ASP A 210 10.62 -9.72 -4.24
N ALA A 211 10.14 -8.47 -4.19
CA ALA A 211 8.88 -8.03 -4.80
C ALA A 211 8.78 -8.36 -6.31
N THR A 212 9.91 -8.49 -7.01
CA THR A 212 9.97 -8.80 -8.44
C THR A 212 9.90 -10.31 -8.73
N ARG A 213 9.92 -11.16 -7.70
CA ARG A 213 9.94 -12.63 -7.80
C ARG A 213 8.95 -13.33 -6.85
N MET A 214 8.23 -12.58 -6.01
CA MET A 214 7.42 -13.10 -4.91
C MET A 214 6.32 -14.11 -5.31
N ALA A 215 5.81 -14.06 -6.55
CA ALA A 215 4.79 -15.02 -7.01
C ALA A 215 5.32 -16.47 -7.09
N ASN A 216 6.63 -16.62 -7.25
CA ASN A 216 7.31 -17.91 -7.32
C ASN A 216 7.98 -18.31 -6.00
N HIS A 217 7.86 -17.51 -4.94
CA HIS A 217 8.46 -17.82 -3.66
C HIS A 217 7.76 -19.03 -3.01
N GLU A 218 8.53 -20.02 -2.55
CA GLU A 218 8.01 -21.33 -2.10
C GLU A 218 6.89 -21.23 -1.06
N LEU A 219 7.03 -20.31 -0.10
CA LEU A 219 6.06 -20.11 0.98
C LEU A 219 4.87 -19.19 0.64
N LEU A 220 4.91 -18.51 -0.51
CA LEU A 220 3.86 -17.60 -0.96
C LEU A 220 3.09 -18.12 -2.18
N ARG A 221 3.73 -19.00 -2.97
CA ARG A 221 3.17 -19.58 -4.18
C ARG A 221 1.82 -20.22 -3.88
N GLY A 222 0.82 -19.90 -4.71
CA GLY A 222 -0.54 -20.44 -4.59
C GLY A 222 -1.44 -19.73 -3.58
N ILE A 223 -0.90 -18.89 -2.69
CA ILE A 223 -1.71 -18.08 -1.78
C ILE A 223 -2.32 -16.91 -2.56
N LYS A 224 -3.62 -16.67 -2.32
CA LYS A 224 -4.35 -15.55 -2.90
C LYS A 224 -4.67 -14.49 -1.85
N PHE A 225 -4.42 -13.24 -2.18
CA PHE A 225 -4.63 -12.09 -1.30
C PHE A 225 -5.73 -11.18 -1.84
N ASP A 226 -6.52 -10.63 -0.94
CA ASP A 226 -7.56 -9.66 -1.28
C ASP A 226 -6.94 -8.28 -1.47
N ILE A 227 -5.88 -7.96 -0.73
CA ILE A 227 -5.13 -6.71 -0.89
C ILE A 227 -3.62 -6.99 -0.88
N ILE A 228 -2.89 -6.48 -1.86
CA ILE A 228 -1.42 -6.53 -1.91
C ILE A 228 -0.89 -5.10 -1.90
N ILE A 229 -0.11 -4.75 -0.87
CA ILE A 229 0.32 -3.38 -0.58
C ILE A 229 1.81 -3.24 -0.80
N PHE A 230 2.23 -2.21 -1.54
CA PHE A 230 3.64 -1.81 -1.65
C PHE A 230 3.75 -0.30 -1.45
N ASN A 231 4.15 0.11 -0.25
CA ASN A 231 4.27 1.52 0.12
C ASN A 231 5.63 2.07 -0.28
N PHE A 232 5.62 3.19 -1.01
CA PHE A 232 6.80 3.94 -1.43
C PHE A 232 7.91 3.07 -2.03
N PRO A 233 7.61 2.26 -3.06
CA PRO A 233 8.59 1.39 -3.70
C PRO A 233 9.83 2.17 -4.11
N PHE A 234 11.01 1.58 -3.89
CA PHE A 234 12.29 2.24 -4.17
C PHE A 234 13.32 1.23 -4.65
N ALA A 235 13.96 1.53 -5.79
CA ALA A 235 14.93 0.64 -6.43
C ALA A 235 16.39 0.92 -6.03
N GLY A 236 16.59 1.90 -5.14
CA GLY A 236 17.92 2.45 -4.84
C GLY A 236 18.23 3.70 -5.65
N PHE A 237 19.34 4.33 -5.28
CA PHE A 237 19.85 5.52 -5.93
C PHE A 237 21.31 5.29 -6.29
N PHE A 238 21.61 5.33 -7.60
CA PHE A 238 22.95 5.09 -8.12
C PHE A 238 23.50 6.38 -8.72
N LYS A 239 24.50 6.97 -8.06
CA LYS A 239 25.04 8.30 -8.43
C LYS A 239 25.56 8.38 -9.87
N ASP A 240 26.07 7.26 -10.39
CA ASP A 240 26.66 7.18 -11.73
C ASP A 240 25.61 7.01 -12.84
N LEU A 241 24.34 6.84 -12.48
CA LEU A 241 23.25 6.71 -13.44
C LEU A 241 22.62 8.06 -13.76
N SER A 242 22.30 8.25 -15.04
CA SER A 242 21.48 9.39 -15.47
C SER A 242 20.11 9.37 -14.79
N ARG A 243 19.48 10.54 -14.72
CA ARG A 243 18.11 10.72 -14.21
C ARG A 243 17.12 9.73 -14.85
N ASP A 244 17.18 9.58 -16.18
CA ASP A 244 16.27 8.72 -16.92
C ASP A 244 16.55 7.24 -16.66
N SER A 245 17.82 6.86 -16.50
CA SER A 245 18.19 5.50 -16.10
C SER A 245 17.66 5.16 -14.70
N GLN A 246 17.74 6.10 -13.76
CA GLN A 246 17.20 5.96 -12.41
C GLN A 246 15.67 5.80 -12.44
N ILE A 247 14.96 6.63 -13.23
CA ILE A 247 13.52 6.47 -13.48
C ILE A 247 13.23 5.08 -14.06
N GLY A 248 14.03 4.63 -15.02
CA GLY A 248 13.92 3.31 -15.63
C GLY A 248 13.98 2.16 -14.61
N LEU A 249 14.92 2.23 -13.64
CA LEU A 249 15.03 1.22 -12.57
C LEU A 249 13.79 1.21 -11.68
N HIS A 250 13.32 2.38 -11.26
CA HIS A 250 12.12 2.52 -10.44
C HIS A 250 10.86 1.98 -11.14
N ARG A 251 10.66 2.36 -12.40
CA ARG A 251 9.55 1.87 -13.23
C ARG A 251 9.63 0.36 -13.42
N ARG A 252 10.83 -0.19 -13.63
CA ARG A 252 11.05 -1.63 -13.75
C ARG A 252 10.68 -2.37 -12.47
N LEU A 253 11.09 -1.88 -11.31
CA LEU A 253 10.72 -2.45 -10.01
C LEU A 253 9.19 -2.53 -9.87
N VAL A 254 8.50 -1.40 -10.07
CA VAL A 254 7.05 -1.35 -9.90
C VAL A 254 6.32 -2.21 -10.94
N SER A 255 6.77 -2.20 -12.19
CA SER A 255 6.21 -3.04 -13.25
C SER A 255 6.32 -4.53 -12.92
N LEU A 256 7.49 -4.99 -12.47
CA LEU A 256 7.69 -6.39 -12.09
C LEU A 256 6.91 -6.77 -10.83
N PHE A 257 6.81 -5.87 -9.85
CA PHE A 257 5.93 -6.05 -8.70
C PHE A 257 4.46 -6.23 -9.14
N MET A 258 3.92 -5.34 -9.97
CA MET A 258 2.54 -5.42 -10.44
C MET A 258 2.26 -6.74 -11.16
N LYS A 259 3.22 -7.22 -11.98
CA LYS A 259 3.13 -8.54 -12.63
C LYS A 259 2.97 -9.66 -11.60
N ASN A 260 3.85 -9.72 -10.60
CA ASN A 260 3.81 -10.75 -9.56
C ASN A 260 2.55 -10.62 -8.69
N ALA A 261 2.20 -9.41 -8.26
CA ALA A 261 1.04 -9.16 -7.42
C ALA A 261 -0.26 -9.57 -8.13
N LYS A 262 -0.36 -9.36 -9.45
CA LYS A 262 -1.49 -9.84 -10.25
C LYS A 262 -1.63 -11.36 -10.25
N GLU A 263 -0.53 -12.10 -10.22
CA GLU A 263 -0.58 -13.56 -10.13
C GLU A 263 -1.01 -14.03 -8.73
N MET A 264 -0.86 -13.19 -7.71
CA MET A 264 -1.15 -13.50 -6.30
C MET A 264 -2.47 -12.90 -5.78
N MET A 265 -3.16 -12.05 -6.55
CA MET A 265 -4.43 -11.48 -6.11
C MET A 265 -5.59 -12.49 -6.26
N SER A 266 -6.58 -12.36 -5.38
CA SER A 266 -7.88 -13.03 -5.49
C SER A 266 -8.71 -12.43 -6.64
N GLU A 267 -9.84 -13.05 -6.98
CA GLU A 267 -10.69 -12.64 -8.11
C GLU A 267 -11.15 -11.18 -8.02
N LYS A 268 -11.41 -10.69 -6.80
CA LYS A 268 -11.79 -9.30 -6.52
C LYS A 268 -10.67 -8.54 -5.80
N GLY A 269 -9.43 -9.04 -5.91
CA GLY A 269 -8.30 -8.50 -5.18
C GLY A 269 -7.81 -7.18 -5.78
N GLU A 270 -7.18 -6.38 -4.94
CA GLU A 270 -6.64 -5.07 -5.29
C GLU A 270 -5.12 -5.00 -5.02
N ILE A 271 -4.41 -4.28 -5.88
CA ILE A 271 -3.01 -3.89 -5.66
C ILE A 271 -2.99 -2.43 -5.24
N HIS A 272 -2.42 -2.15 -4.07
CA HIS A 272 -2.31 -0.82 -3.53
C HIS A 272 -0.86 -0.38 -3.56
N ILE A 273 -0.59 0.75 -4.22
CA ILE A 273 0.74 1.37 -4.23
C ILE A 273 0.59 2.77 -3.67
N THR A 274 1.20 3.03 -2.52
CA THR A 274 1.35 4.39 -2.02
C THR A 274 2.59 5.01 -2.61
N HIS A 275 2.48 6.16 -3.27
CA HIS A 275 3.59 6.80 -3.94
C HIS A 275 3.45 8.31 -3.94
N LYS A 276 4.58 9.01 -4.00
CA LYS A 276 4.60 10.47 -4.15
C LYS A 276 3.91 10.90 -5.44
N SER A 277 3.19 12.00 -5.36
CA SER A 277 2.32 12.49 -6.44
C SER A 277 2.81 13.80 -7.06
N ASN A 278 4.09 14.16 -6.87
CA ASN A 278 4.69 15.42 -7.34
C ASN A 278 5.92 15.24 -8.25
N GLY A 279 6.14 16.22 -9.14
CA GLY A 279 7.36 16.38 -9.94
C GLY A 279 7.89 15.08 -10.53
N PHE A 280 9.16 14.78 -10.26
CA PHE A 280 9.90 13.57 -10.65
C PHE A 280 9.13 12.26 -10.44
N HIS A 281 8.33 12.17 -9.38
CA HIS A 281 7.60 10.95 -9.03
C HIS A 281 6.42 10.67 -9.95
N LYS A 282 5.87 11.70 -10.63
CA LYS A 282 4.80 11.49 -11.62
C LYS A 282 5.30 10.76 -12.87
N GLU A 283 6.58 10.91 -13.21
CA GLU A 283 7.21 10.29 -14.39
C GLU A 283 7.39 8.77 -14.26
N TRP A 284 7.07 8.21 -13.09
CA TRP A 284 6.97 6.77 -12.93
C TRP A 284 5.73 6.20 -13.64
N GLU A 285 4.74 7.05 -13.95
CA GLU A 285 3.52 6.73 -14.70
C GLU A 285 2.87 5.41 -14.29
N LEU A 286 2.55 5.28 -13.00
CA LEU A 286 2.05 4.02 -12.41
C LEU A 286 0.85 3.43 -13.18
N GLU A 287 -0.05 4.27 -13.69
CA GLU A 287 -1.21 3.84 -14.49
C GLU A 287 -0.80 3.20 -15.83
N SER A 288 0.24 3.73 -16.48
CA SER A 288 0.80 3.17 -17.71
C SER A 288 1.42 1.80 -17.45
N LEU A 289 2.20 1.69 -16.36
CA LEU A 289 2.77 0.41 -15.93
C LEU A 289 1.69 -0.62 -15.60
N ALA A 290 0.65 -0.23 -14.86
CA ALA A 290 -0.49 -1.09 -14.54
C ALA A 290 -1.21 -1.58 -15.80
N SER A 291 -1.46 -0.67 -16.76
CA SER A 291 -2.12 -0.98 -18.02
C SER A 291 -1.34 -2.03 -18.84
N SER A 292 0.00 -1.96 -18.83
CA SER A 292 0.85 -2.96 -19.49
C SER A 292 0.66 -4.40 -18.96
N HIS A 293 0.18 -4.53 -17.71
CA HIS A 293 -0.14 -5.81 -17.06
C HIS A 293 -1.64 -6.13 -17.04
N LYS A 294 -2.46 -5.44 -17.85
CA LYS A 294 -3.93 -5.57 -17.85
C LYS A 294 -4.57 -5.27 -16.49
N LEU A 295 -3.98 -4.33 -15.75
CA LEU A 295 -4.56 -3.76 -14.55
C LEU A 295 -5.15 -2.38 -14.89
N THR A 296 -6.21 -1.99 -14.21
CA THR A 296 -6.81 -0.65 -14.33
C THR A 296 -6.83 0.01 -12.97
N LEU A 297 -6.52 1.31 -12.95
CA LEU A 297 -6.73 2.16 -11.78
C LEU A 297 -8.23 2.23 -11.48
N ILE A 298 -8.61 1.93 -10.24
CA ILE A 298 -10.00 2.07 -9.78
C ILE A 298 -10.19 3.29 -8.89
N ASP A 299 -9.13 3.71 -8.20
CA ASP A 299 -9.17 4.81 -7.25
C ASP A 299 -7.75 5.31 -6.96
N ALA A 300 -7.62 6.59 -6.66
CA ALA A 300 -6.38 7.22 -6.26
C ALA A 300 -6.67 8.21 -5.13
N VAL A 301 -6.53 7.74 -3.89
CA VAL A 301 -6.86 8.52 -2.69
C VAL A 301 -5.63 9.24 -2.15
N GLU A 302 -5.79 10.45 -1.63
CA GLU A 302 -4.71 11.14 -0.93
C GLU A 302 -4.23 10.31 0.26
N PHE A 303 -2.92 10.21 0.41
CA PHE A 303 -2.29 9.54 1.55
C PHE A 303 -1.99 10.57 2.63
N ASN A 304 -2.45 10.28 3.85
CA ASN A 304 -2.13 11.07 5.03
C ASN A 304 -1.53 10.16 6.11
N LEU A 305 -0.29 10.47 6.53
CA LEU A 305 0.45 9.69 7.52
C LEU A 305 -0.28 9.65 8.87
N VAL A 306 -1.00 10.73 9.24
CA VAL A 306 -1.74 10.83 10.50
C VAL A 306 -2.86 9.78 10.60
N GLU A 307 -3.36 9.31 9.46
CA GLU A 307 -4.40 8.27 9.41
C GLU A 307 -3.86 6.87 9.71
N TYR A 308 -2.53 6.72 9.82
CA TYR A 308 -1.84 5.47 10.15
C TYR A 308 -0.96 5.67 11.39
N PRO A 309 -1.54 5.72 12.61
CA PRO A 309 -0.80 5.97 13.84
C PRO A 309 0.35 4.98 14.05
N GLY A 310 1.55 5.52 14.29
CA GLY A 310 2.76 4.73 14.51
C GLY A 310 3.50 4.31 13.24
N TYR A 311 2.98 4.58 12.05
CA TYR A 311 3.70 4.32 10.80
C TYR A 311 4.87 5.31 10.60
N ASN A 312 6.05 4.78 10.26
CA ASN A 312 7.25 5.52 9.91
C ASN A 312 7.67 5.26 8.46
N THR A 313 7.85 6.33 7.69
CA THR A 313 8.29 6.28 6.29
C THR A 313 9.81 6.21 6.20
N LYS A 314 10.39 5.04 6.48
CA LYS A 314 11.84 4.84 6.53
C LYS A 314 12.51 5.03 5.18
N CYS A 315 13.69 5.66 5.17
CA CYS A 315 14.56 5.67 4.00
C CYS A 315 15.05 4.24 3.68
N GLY A 316 15.00 3.85 2.41
CA GLY A 316 15.61 2.60 1.97
C GLY A 316 17.13 2.60 2.18
N PHE A 317 17.75 1.42 2.20
CA PHE A 317 19.20 1.21 2.30
C PHE A 317 19.83 1.63 3.63
N GLY A 318 19.19 1.27 4.75
CA GLY A 318 19.88 1.19 6.03
C GLY A 318 19.99 2.48 6.84
N GLY A 319 19.20 3.50 6.50
CA GLY A 319 19.04 4.71 7.32
C GLY A 319 17.75 4.69 8.13
N ASP A 320 17.82 4.92 9.44
CA ASP A 320 16.63 4.94 10.32
C ASP A 320 15.80 6.24 10.23
N ASN A 321 16.24 7.19 9.41
CA ASN A 321 15.54 8.45 9.19
C ASN A 321 14.25 8.23 8.40
N ASN A 322 13.25 9.06 8.70
CA ASN A 322 12.03 9.12 7.91
C ASN A 322 12.22 10.08 6.71
N PHE A 323 11.70 9.71 5.54
CA PHE A 323 11.59 10.64 4.42
C PHE A 323 10.25 11.40 4.46
N ASN A 324 10.25 12.62 3.94
CA ASN A 324 9.01 13.37 3.72
C ASN A 324 8.17 12.63 2.67
N CYS A 325 7.06 12.04 3.07
CA CYS A 325 6.16 11.29 2.21
C CYS A 325 5.14 12.14 1.46
N TYR A 326 5.12 13.46 1.65
CA TYR A 326 4.12 14.34 1.05
C TYR A 326 4.61 15.07 -0.21
N PRO A 327 3.68 15.44 -1.11
CA PRO A 327 2.34 14.87 -1.24
C PRO A 327 2.42 13.45 -1.81
N SER A 328 1.50 12.58 -1.39
CA SER A 328 1.41 11.21 -1.91
C SER A 328 -0.03 10.73 -2.00
N LYS A 329 -0.23 9.72 -2.83
CA LYS A 329 -1.51 9.04 -3.03
C LYS A 329 -1.34 7.54 -2.87
N THR A 330 -2.41 6.87 -2.46
CA THR A 330 -2.54 5.42 -2.59
C THR A 330 -3.34 5.12 -3.84
N TYR A 331 -2.66 4.57 -4.84
CA TYR A 331 -3.25 4.12 -6.10
C TYR A 331 -3.73 2.68 -5.94
N LYS A 332 -4.99 2.42 -6.28
CA LYS A 332 -5.61 1.11 -6.18
C LYS A 332 -5.87 0.57 -7.57
N PHE A 333 -5.39 -0.63 -7.86
CA PHE A 333 -5.50 -1.27 -9.15
C PHE A 333 -6.18 -2.62 -9.03
N ARG A 334 -6.96 -3.00 -10.04
CA ARG A 334 -7.55 -4.34 -10.19
C ARG A 334 -7.33 -4.88 -11.60
N VAL A 335 -7.58 -6.16 -11.83
CA VAL A 335 -7.61 -6.72 -13.19
C VAL A 335 -8.70 -6.07 -14.02
N LYS A 336 -8.35 -5.64 -15.23
CA LYS A 336 -9.31 -5.13 -16.21
C LYS A 336 -10.29 -6.25 -16.56
N CYS A 337 -11.56 -6.08 -16.18
CA CYS A 337 -12.66 -6.98 -16.55
C CYS A 337 -12.88 -6.97 -18.07
#